data_AF-W6R653-F1
#
_entry.id   AF-W6R653-F1
#
_cell.length_a   1.000
_cell.length_b   1.000
_cell.length_c   1.000
_cell.angle_alpha   90.00
_cell.angle_beta   90.00
_cell.angle_gamma   90.00
#
_symmetry.space_group_name_H-M   'P 1'
#
loop_
_entity.id
_entity.type
_entity.pdbx_description
1 polymer ?
#
loop_
_entity_poly.entity_id
_entity_poly.type
_entity_poly.pdbx_seq_one_letter_code
_entity_poly.pdbx_strand_id
1 'polypeptide(L)'
;MREQEAGAKTADLCRNHGISEATFYNWKAKYGGMEVSEAKRLKALEDEDARLKKLLGEHMLAAALRELLQKKRSGLPPIVMPSHI
;
A
#
# COMPACT_ATOMS: atom_id res chain seq x y z
N MET A 1 14.49 -21.32 7.66
CA MET A 1 14.57 -21.85 6.28
C MET A 1 16.00 -22.21 5.92
N ARG A 2 16.95 -21.25 5.98
CA ARG A 2 18.38 -21.51 5.75
C ARG A 2 18.97 -22.67 6.54
N GLU A 3 18.61 -22.83 7.81
CA GLU A 3 19.08 -23.95 8.63
C GLU A 3 18.57 -25.32 8.13
N GLN A 4 17.31 -25.38 7.68
CA GLN A 4 16.73 -26.58 7.06
C GLN A 4 17.35 -26.85 5.69
N GLU A 5 17.63 -25.80 4.90
CA GLU A 5 18.36 -25.87 3.63
C GLU A 5 19.82 -26.32 3.83
N ALA A 6 20.42 -26.01 4.98
CA ALA A 6 21.74 -26.49 5.42
C ALA A 6 21.71 -27.92 6.00
N GLY A 7 20.56 -28.61 5.96
CA GLY A 7 20.42 -30.01 6.33
C GLY A 7 19.90 -30.27 7.75
N ALA A 8 19.52 -29.24 8.52
CA ALA A 8 18.88 -29.45 9.81
C ALA A 8 17.50 -30.13 9.64
N LYS A 9 17.17 -31.06 10.54
CA LYS A 9 15.87 -31.73 10.55
C LYS A 9 14.78 -30.75 10.95
N THR A 10 13.68 -30.72 10.19
CA THR A 10 12.54 -29.84 10.44
C THR A 10 11.97 -30.01 11.85
N ALA A 11 11.90 -31.24 12.36
CA ALA A 11 11.40 -31.55 13.70
C ALA A 11 12.21 -30.86 14.82
N ASP A 12 13.55 -30.88 14.70
CA ASP A 12 14.45 -30.26 15.66
C ASP A 12 14.35 -28.73 15.60
N LEU A 13 14.24 -28.17 14.39
CA LEU A 13 13.99 -26.74 14.19
C LEU A 13 12.70 -26.29 14.85
N CYS A 14 11.62 -27.04 14.62
CA CYS A 14 10.31 -26.76 15.15
C CYS A 14 10.31 -26.76 16.69
N ARG A 15 10.97 -27.77 17.29
CA ARG A 15 11.15 -27.84 18.74
C ARG A 15 11.99 -26.69 19.29
N ASN A 16 13.09 -26.34 18.64
CA ASN A 16 14.00 -25.26 19.08
C ASN A 16 13.34 -23.87 18.98
N HIS A 17 12.52 -23.66 17.95
CA HIS A 17 11.82 -22.39 17.74
C HIS A 17 10.42 -22.32 18.36
N GLY A 18 9.96 -23.40 19.01
CA GLY A 18 8.63 -23.44 19.63
C GLY A 18 7.47 -23.32 18.63
N ILE A 19 7.66 -23.79 17.39
CA ILE A 19 6.64 -23.79 16.34
C ILE A 19 6.26 -25.21 15.95
N SER A 20 5.07 -25.40 15.42
CA SER A 20 4.67 -26.70 14.86
C SER A 20 5.27 -26.91 13.46
N GLU A 21 5.45 -28.16 13.04
CA GLU A 21 5.86 -28.47 11.66
C GLU A 21 4.86 -27.93 10.62
N ALA A 22 3.56 -27.96 10.94
CA ALA A 22 2.53 -27.38 10.08
C ALA A 22 2.74 -25.87 9.88
N THR A 23 3.07 -25.14 10.94
CA THR A 23 3.43 -23.71 10.87
C THR A 23 4.66 -23.49 10.01
N PHE A 24 5.70 -24.31 10.19
CA PHE A 24 6.92 -24.23 9.40
C PHE A 24 6.65 -24.44 7.90
N TYR A 25 5.89 -25.48 7.54
CA TYR A 25 5.56 -25.74 6.14
C TYR A 25 4.64 -24.67 5.53
N ASN A 26 3.71 -24.10 6.29
CA ASN A 26 2.92 -22.95 5.83
C ASN A 26 3.80 -21.74 5.49
N TRP A 27 4.80 -21.44 6.33
CA TRP A 27 5.75 -20.37 6.05
C TRP A 27 6.68 -20.72 4.90
N LYS A 28 7.11 -21.98 4.77
CA LYS A 28 7.90 -22.47 3.64
C LYS A 28 7.15 -22.38 2.33
N ALA A 29 5.86 -22.70 2.29
CA ALA A 29 5.04 -22.56 1.09
C ALA A 29 4.85 -21.09 0.70
N LYS A 30 4.72 -20.19 1.69
CA LYS A 30 4.45 -18.77 1.44
C LYS A 30 5.71 -17.94 1.16
N TYR A 31 6.83 -18.29 1.78
CA TYR A 31 8.05 -17.49 1.79
C TYR A 31 9.31 -18.29 1.41
N GLY A 32 9.19 -19.60 1.18
CA GLY A 32 10.32 -20.43 0.75
C GLY A 32 10.80 -20.00 -0.63
N GLY A 33 12.12 -19.83 -0.76
CA GLY A 33 12.75 -19.33 -1.98
C GLY A 33 12.79 -17.81 -2.13
N MET A 34 12.16 -17.04 -1.22
CA MET A 34 12.28 -15.58 -1.20
C MET A 34 13.49 -15.15 -0.38
N GLU A 35 14.42 -14.40 -0.98
CA GLU A 35 15.53 -13.78 -0.25
C GLU A 35 14.96 -12.71 0.71
N VAL A 36 15.58 -12.51 1.87
CA VAL A 36 15.27 -11.44 2.81
C VAL A 36 15.32 -10.06 2.13
N SER A 37 16.23 -9.83 1.19
CA SER A 37 16.32 -8.61 0.39
C SER A 37 15.12 -8.45 -0.55
N GLU A 38 14.62 -9.53 -1.15
CA GLU A 38 13.41 -9.53 -1.98
C GLU A 38 12.16 -9.26 -1.13
N ALA A 39 12.05 -9.88 0.04
CA ALA A 39 10.96 -9.63 0.98
C ALA A 39 10.95 -8.15 1.46
N LYS A 40 12.11 -7.58 1.76
CA LYS A 40 12.25 -6.16 2.12
C LYS A 40 11.85 -5.24 0.96
N ARG A 41 12.29 -5.56 -0.26
CA ARG A 41 11.95 -4.80 -1.46
C ARG A 41 10.45 -4.86 -1.75
N LEU A 42 9.83 -6.03 -1.60
CA LEU A 42 8.39 -6.21 -1.77
C LEU A 42 7.61 -5.31 -0.81
N LYS A 43 7.95 -5.35 0.50
CA LYS A 43 7.31 -4.49 1.50
C LYS A 43 7.46 -3.00 1.17
N ALA A 44 8.66 -2.56 0.75
CA ALA A 44 8.89 -1.16 0.38
C ALA A 44 8.04 -0.73 -0.83
N LEU A 45 7.84 -1.63 -1.80
CA LEU A 45 6.96 -1.37 -2.94
C LEU A 45 5.49 -1.32 -2.53
N GLU A 46 5.04 -2.20 -1.65
CA GLU A 46 3.68 -2.19 -1.11
C GLU A 46 3.39 -0.90 -0.33
N ASP A 47 4.34 -0.45 0.50
CA ASP A 47 4.23 0.80 1.26
C ASP A 47 4.16 2.02 0.33
N GLU A 48 4.96 2.05 -0.74
CA GLU A 48 4.94 3.15 -1.71
C GLU A 48 3.67 3.13 -2.57
N ASP A 49 3.19 1.96 -3.01
CA ASP A 49 1.91 1.83 -3.72
C ASP A 49 0.74 2.35 -2.87
N ALA A 50 0.71 2.02 -1.58
CA ALA A 50 -0.28 2.54 -0.65
C ALA A 50 -0.19 4.08 -0.52
N ARG A 51 1.02 4.63 -0.42
CA ARG A 51 1.25 6.08 -0.37
C ARG A 51 0.78 6.77 -1.65
N LEU A 52 1.11 6.21 -2.81
CA LEU A 52 0.74 6.76 -4.11
C LEU A 52 -0.77 6.73 -4.34
N LYS A 53 -1.45 5.63 -3.98
CA LYS A 53 -2.92 5.54 -4.07
C LYS A 53 -3.61 6.58 -3.20
N LYS A 54 -3.11 6.84 -1.99
CA LYS A 54 -3.61 7.90 -1.12
C LYS A 54 -3.46 9.28 -1.76
N LEU A 55 -2.25 9.61 -2.22
CA LEU A 55 -1.98 10.91 -2.87
C LEU A 55 -2.83 11.11 -4.13
N LEU A 56 -3.02 10.05 -4.92
CA LEU A 56 -3.89 10.09 -6.10
C LEU A 56 -5.33 10.40 -5.71
N GLY A 57 -5.87 9.74 -4.67
CA GLY A 57 -7.22 10.00 -4.17
C GLY A 57 -7.39 11.45 -3.69
N GLU A 58 -6.42 11.97 -2.93
CA GLU A 58 -6.41 13.36 -2.47
C GLU A 58 -6.36 14.35 -3.66
N HIS A 59 -5.54 14.08 -4.67
CA HIS A 59 -5.45 14.90 -5.87
C HIS A 59 -6.76 14.88 -6.68
N MET A 60 -7.37 13.71 -6.86
CA MET A 60 -8.65 13.57 -7.56
C MET A 60 -9.76 14.34 -6.84
N LEU A 61 -9.81 14.27 -5.50
CA LEU A 61 -10.77 15.03 -4.71
C LEU A 61 -10.58 16.54 -4.88
N ALA A 62 -9.33 17.02 -4.84
CA ALA A 62 -9.02 18.43 -5.04
C ALA A 62 -9.41 18.91 -6.46
N ALA A 63 -9.18 18.08 -7.48
CA ALA A 63 -9.57 18.39 -8.86
C ALA A 63 -11.09 18.48 -9.00
N ALA A 64 -11.83 17.51 -8.46
CA ALA A 64 -13.30 17.51 -8.48
C ALA A 64 -13.89 18.75 -7.77
N LEU A 65 -13.33 19.14 -6.62
CA LEU A 65 -13.77 20.34 -5.91
C LEU A 65 -13.53 21.62 -6.73
N ARG A 66 -12.37 21.73 -7.40
CA ARG A 66 -12.07 22.87 -8.28
C ARG A 66 -13.07 22.96 -9.42
N GLU A 67 -13.41 21.83 -10.06
CA GLU A 67 -14.39 21.77 -11.14
C GLU A 67 -15.79 22.23 -10.68
N LEU A 68 -16.25 21.76 -9.52
CA LEU A 68 -17.52 22.19 -8.93
C LEU A 68 -17.54 23.70 -8.63
N LEU A 69 -16.44 24.26 -8.11
CA LEU A 69 -16.32 25.70 -7.84
C LEU A 69 -16.32 26.53 -9.12
N GLN A 70 -15.66 26.05 -10.18
CA GLN A 70 -15.67 26.69 -11.50
C GLN A 70 -17.08 26.71 -12.09
N LYS A 71 -17.81 25.59 -12.03
CA LYS A 71 -19.20 25.50 -12.50
C LYS A 71 -20.15 26.43 -11.73
N LYS A 72 -19.97 26.55 -10.41
CA LYS A 72 -20.72 27.51 -9.59
C LYS A 72 -20.43 28.96 -9.98
N ARG A 73 -19.16 29.29 -10.29
CA ARG A 73 -18.75 30.63 -10.74
C ARG A 73 -19.35 31.01 -12.09
N SER A 74 -19.40 30.10 -13.05
CA SER A 74 -19.98 30.36 -14.38
C SER A 74 -21.51 30.50 -14.38
N GLY A 75 -22.20 30.00 -13.35
CA GLY A 75 -23.65 30.11 -13.21
C GLY A 75 -24.15 31.34 -12.44
N LEU A 76 -23.24 32.15 -11.89
CA LEU A 76 -23.61 33.40 -11.21
C LEU A 76 -23.91 34.48 -12.25
N PRO A 77 -25.06 35.18 -12.16
CA PRO A 77 -25.34 36.30 -13.05
C PRO A 77 -24.27 37.39 -12.86
N PRO A 78 -23.91 38.13 -13.93
CA PRO A 78 -22.95 39.23 -13.82
C PRO A 78 -23.42 40.21 -12.74
N ILE A 79 -22.49 40.65 -11.90
CA ILE A 79 -22.75 41.71 -10.92
C ILE A 79 -22.95 42.99 -11.71
N VAL A 80 -24.20 43.32 -12.04
CA VAL A 80 -24.56 44.62 -12.60
C VAL A 80 -24.49 45.60 -11.44
N MET A 81 -23.39 46.35 -11.37
CA MET A 81 -23.32 47.50 -10.47
C MET A 81 -24.36 48.52 -10.95
N PRO A 82 -25.28 48.98 -10.09
CA PRO A 82 -26.23 50.00 -10.49
C PRO A 82 -25.45 51.26 -10.88
N SER A 83 -25.52 51.61 -12.17
CA SER A 83 -25.08 52.90 -12.67
C SER A 83 -25.85 53.97 -11.92
N HIS A 84 -25.17 54.69 -11.05
CA HIS A 84 -25.71 55.92 -10.52
C HIS A 84 -25.50 56.99 -11.60
N ILE A 85 -26.58 57.70 -11.91
CA ILE A 85 -26.74 58.84 -12.83
C ILE A 85 -27.27 58.46 -14.22
#